data_AF-A0A4R3U438-F1
#
_entry.id   AF-A0A4R3U438-F1
#
_cell.length_a   1.000
_cell.length_b   1.000
_cell.length_c   1.000
_cell.angle_alpha   90.00
_cell.angle_beta   90.00
_cell.angle_gamma   90.00
#
_symmetry.space_group_name_H-M   'P 1'
#
loop_
_entity.id
_entity.type
_entity.pdbx_description
1 polymer ?
#
loop_
_entity_poly.entity_id
_entity_poly.type
_entity_poly.pdbx_seq_one_letter_code
_entity_poly.pdbx_strand_id
1 'polypeptide(L)'
;MKFMVVNHEPPLCADTCSTCSRSIRSGYVRHVRTQRLYCDYDCYRRGELVTLLTQWSVPGRNELASGNVEVAARNAVEMFTVLGAVFCWNCTIHAFAFARILTSAYSDGRDPITMEGGDT
;
A
#
# COMPACT_ATOMS: atom_id res chain seq x y z
N MET A 1 2.29 -15.32 -13.40
CA MET A 1 3.60 -15.64 -12.79
C MET A 1 3.87 -17.13 -12.96
N LYS A 2 5.12 -17.56 -13.12
CA LYS A 2 5.49 -18.97 -13.37
C LYS A 2 6.34 -19.47 -12.21
N PHE A 3 5.91 -20.55 -11.58
CA PHE A 3 6.64 -21.28 -10.54
C PHE A 3 6.76 -22.75 -10.93
N MET A 4 7.73 -23.44 -10.32
CA MET A 4 7.89 -24.88 -10.43
C MET A 4 7.71 -25.51 -9.06
N VAL A 5 6.95 -26.59 -9.00
CA VAL A 5 6.86 -27.44 -7.81
C VAL A 5 7.89 -28.54 -7.97
N VAL A 6 8.87 -28.57 -7.07
CA VAL A 6 9.89 -29.61 -7.02
C VAL A 6 9.47 -30.62 -5.97
N ASN A 7 9.06 -31.80 -6.41
CA ASN A 7 8.64 -32.88 -5.53
C ASN A 7 9.83 -33.77 -5.16
N HIS A 8 9.82 -34.27 -3.92
CA HIS A 8 10.67 -35.37 -3.42
C HIS A 8 12.19 -35.19 -3.43
N GLU A 9 12.74 -34.11 -4.00
CA GLU A 9 14.16 -33.78 -3.90
C GLU A 9 14.39 -32.57 -2.98
N PRO A 10 15.25 -32.68 -1.94
CA PRO A 10 15.72 -31.51 -1.24
C PRO A 10 16.64 -30.67 -2.14
N PRO A 11 16.68 -29.34 -1.98
CA PRO A 11 17.63 -28.51 -2.72
C PRO A 11 19.07 -28.95 -2.43
N LEU A 12 19.94 -28.83 -3.45
CA LEU A 12 21.36 -29.25 -3.40
C LEU A 12 22.15 -28.64 -2.22
N CYS A 13 21.72 -27.47 -1.76
CA CYS A 13 22.27 -26.79 -0.58
C CYS A 13 21.18 -26.65 0.49
N ALA A 14 21.57 -26.66 1.76
CA ALA A 14 20.66 -26.34 2.86
C ALA A 14 20.08 -24.94 2.63
N ASP A 15 18.80 -24.89 2.27
CA ASP A 15 18.17 -23.66 1.83
C ASP A 15 16.96 -23.32 2.70
N THR A 16 16.68 -22.02 2.81
CA THR A 16 15.59 -21.50 3.66
C THR A 16 14.50 -20.86 2.82
N CYS A 17 13.27 -20.94 3.33
CA CYS A 17 12.15 -20.28 2.69
C CYS A 17 12.36 -18.77 2.68
N SER A 18 12.24 -18.15 1.51
CA SER A 18 12.40 -16.69 1.34
C SER A 18 11.37 -15.87 2.11
N THR A 19 10.27 -16.48 2.59
CA THR A 19 9.19 -15.78 3.30
C THR A 19 9.22 -16.04 4.81
N CYS A 20 9.41 -17.28 5.25
CA CYS A 20 9.32 -17.65 6.67
C CYS A 20 10.66 -18.06 7.30
N SER A 21 11.76 -18.02 6.53
CA SER A 21 13.12 -18.37 6.95
C SER A 21 13.30 -19.78 7.52
N ARG A 22 12.28 -20.64 7.41
CA ARG A 22 12.36 -22.06 7.82
C ARG A 22 13.16 -22.86 6.81
N SER A 23 13.88 -23.87 7.31
CA SER A 23 14.59 -24.84 6.46
C SER A 23 13.64 -25.55 5.51
N ILE A 24 13.98 -25.60 4.24
CA ILE A 24 13.22 -26.33 3.22
C ILE A 24 13.60 -27.81 3.30
N ARG A 25 12.59 -28.68 3.33
CA ARG A 25 12.76 -30.13 3.42
C ARG A 25 12.48 -30.77 2.06
N SER A 26 11.40 -31.54 1.96
CA SER A 26 10.93 -32.22 0.76
C SER A 26 9.70 -31.53 0.20
N GLY A 27 9.66 -31.31 -1.12
CA GLY A 27 8.53 -30.61 -1.73
C GLY A 27 8.64 -29.10 -1.51
N TYR A 28 9.00 -28.36 -2.54
CA TYR A 28 9.11 -26.90 -2.45
C TYR A 28 8.69 -26.22 -3.73
N VAL A 29 8.34 -24.94 -3.61
CA VAL A 29 8.00 -24.08 -4.73
C VAL A 29 9.19 -23.22 -5.07
N ARG A 30 9.58 -23.22 -6.35
CA ARG A 30 10.69 -22.41 -6.88
C ARG A 30 10.14 -21.38 -7.86
N HIS A 31 10.48 -20.11 -7.63
CA HIS A 31 10.16 -19.04 -8.55
C HIS A 31 11.13 -19.07 -9.75
N VAL A 32 10.60 -19.19 -10.98
CA VAL A 32 11.42 -19.49 -12.18
C VAL A 32 12.46 -18.40 -12.50
N ARG A 33 12.12 -17.11 -12.33
CA ARG A 33 13.04 -16.02 -12.69
C ARG A 33 14.10 -15.74 -11.63
N THR A 34 13.69 -15.62 -10.37
CA THR A 34 14.56 -15.22 -9.25
C THR A 34 15.24 -16.39 -8.55
N GLN A 35 14.85 -17.63 -8.89
CA GLN A 35 15.29 -18.87 -8.24
C GLN A 35 15.00 -18.94 -6.74
N ARG A 36 14.15 -18.04 -6.22
CA ARG A 36 13.74 -18.05 -4.81
C ARG A 36 12.94 -19.30 -4.48
N LEU A 37 13.15 -19.79 -3.27
CA LEU A 37 12.54 -21.02 -2.77
C LEU A 37 11.53 -20.73 -1.66
N TYR A 38 10.44 -21.48 -1.69
CA TYR A 38 9.31 -21.33 -0.78
C TYR A 38 8.84 -22.71 -0.32
N CYS A 39 8.41 -22.81 0.94
CA CYS A 39 7.87 -24.06 1.48
C CYS A 39 6.64 -24.56 0.70
N ASP A 40 5.77 -23.62 0.33
CA ASP A 40 4.47 -23.90 -0.27
C ASP A 40 4.01 -22.71 -1.11
N TYR A 41 2.83 -22.88 -1.73
CA TYR A 41 2.20 -21.86 -2.54
C TYR A 41 1.79 -20.61 -1.72
N ASP A 42 1.44 -20.75 -0.44
CA ASP A 42 1.06 -19.61 0.41
C ASP A 42 2.25 -18.70 0.72
N CYS A 43 3.41 -19.30 1.02
CA CYS A 43 4.67 -18.60 1.19
C CYS A 43 5.10 -17.93 -0.12
N TYR A 44 4.92 -18.59 -1.25
CA TYR A 44 5.15 -18.02 -2.58
C TYR A 44 4.26 -16.79 -2.82
N ARG A 45 2.95 -16.90 -2.58
CA ARG A 45 1.97 -15.82 -2.78
C ARG A 45 2.30 -14.60 -1.90
N ARG A 46 2.64 -14.83 -0.62
CA ARG A 46 3.08 -13.74 0.28
C ARG A 46 4.38 -13.09 -0.20
N GLY A 47 5.35 -13.89 -0.65
CA GLY A 47 6.61 -13.40 -1.19
C GLY A 47 6.44 -12.58 -2.47
N GLU A 48 5.51 -12.96 -3.35
CA GLU A 48 5.16 -12.18 -4.53
C GLU A 48 4.45 -10.87 -4.19
N LEU A 49 3.54 -10.89 -3.21
CA LEU A 49 2.86 -9.66 -2.76
C LEU A 49 3.89 -8.65 -2.23
N VAL A 50 4.83 -9.09 -1.39
CA VAL A 50 5.91 -8.23 -0.89
C VAL A 50 6.78 -7.73 -2.03
N THR A 51 7.14 -8.59 -2.98
CA THR A 51 7.97 -8.21 -4.12
C THR A 51 7.27 -7.17 -5.00
N LEU A 52 5.99 -7.36 -5.30
CA LEU A 52 5.16 -6.40 -6.01
C LEU A 52 5.08 -5.07 -5.25
N LEU A 53 4.78 -5.09 -3.95
CA LEU A 53 4.75 -3.87 -3.14
C LEU A 53 6.09 -3.14 -3.19
N THR A 54 7.21 -3.84 -3.03
CA THR A 54 8.55 -3.22 -3.15
C THR A 54 8.88 -2.72 -4.56
N GLN A 55 8.38 -3.39 -5.61
CA GLN A 55 8.57 -2.95 -6.99
C GLN A 55 7.73 -1.72 -7.31
N TRP A 56 6.54 -1.60 -6.72
CA TRP A 56 5.70 -0.41 -6.82
C TRP A 56 6.28 0.77 -6.02
N SER A 57 7.06 0.50 -4.97
CA SER A 57 7.83 1.53 -4.27
C SER A 57 9.01 2.08 -5.07
N VAL A 58 9.43 1.42 -6.17
CA VAL A 58 10.57 1.85 -7.00
C VAL A 58 10.25 1.68 -8.49
N PRO A 59 9.76 2.73 -9.17
CA PRO A 59 9.73 2.74 -10.62
C PRO A 59 11.17 2.82 -11.13
N GLY A 60 11.72 1.66 -11.52
CA GLY A 60 12.98 1.57 -12.25
C GLY A 60 14.08 0.86 -11.49
N ARG A 61 14.10 -0.48 -11.56
CA ARG A 61 15.39 -1.19 -11.47
C ARG A 61 15.36 -2.57 -12.11
N ASN A 62 15.96 -2.65 -13.28
CA ASN A 62 16.93 -3.71 -13.52
C ASN A 62 18.31 -3.14 -13.16
N GLU A 63 19.16 -3.98 -12.59
CA GLU A 63 20.59 -3.79 -12.29
C GLU A 63 21.01 -3.16 -10.97
N LEU A 64 22.17 -3.64 -10.51
CA LEU A 64 22.78 -3.66 -9.19
C LEU A 64 23.33 -2.28 -8.75
N ALA A 65 23.66 -2.14 -7.46
CA ALA A 65 24.60 -1.16 -6.85
C ALA A 65 24.05 -0.40 -5.62
N SER A 66 24.92 -0.34 -4.61
CA SER A 66 24.75 0.12 -3.24
C SER A 66 24.50 1.63 -3.04
N GLY A 67 24.27 2.41 -4.09
CA GLY A 67 23.97 3.86 -4.01
C GLY A 67 22.49 4.21 -3.77
N ASN A 68 21.65 3.20 -3.51
CA ASN A 68 20.21 3.29 -3.66
C ASN A 68 19.43 3.75 -2.43
N VAL A 69 20.00 3.70 -1.22
CA VAL A 69 19.22 3.95 0.00
C VAL A 69 18.85 5.43 0.13
N GLU A 70 19.78 6.34 -0.19
CA GLU A 70 19.53 7.79 -0.12
C GLU A 70 18.57 8.26 -1.22
N VAL A 71 18.71 7.72 -2.43
CA VAL A 71 17.80 8.02 -3.56
C VAL A 71 16.40 7.45 -3.28
N ALA A 72 16.30 6.23 -2.74
CA ALA A 72 15.03 5.65 -2.33
C ALA A 72 14.38 6.42 -1.18
N ALA A 73 15.16 6.83 -0.18
CA ALA A 73 14.67 7.65 0.93
C ALA A 73 14.16 9.00 0.42
N ARG A 74 14.90 9.65 -0.50
CA ARG A 74 14.48 10.92 -1.10
C ARG A 74 13.18 10.77 -1.91
N ASN A 75 13.09 9.73 -2.75
CA ASN A 75 11.88 9.46 -3.53
C ASN A 75 10.67 9.14 -2.63
N ALA A 76 10.89 8.44 -1.52
CA ALA A 76 9.85 8.18 -0.53
C ALA A 76 9.40 9.49 0.15
N VAL A 77 10.34 10.35 0.55
CA VAL A 77 10.02 11.67 1.14
C VAL A 77 9.21 12.50 0.15
N GLU A 78 9.61 12.58 -1.11
CA GLU A 78 8.87 13.31 -2.15
C GLU A 78 7.44 12.76 -2.31
N MET A 79 7.28 11.43 -2.36
CA MET A 79 5.95 10.79 -2.40
C MET A 79 5.10 11.14 -1.17
N PHE A 80 5.67 11.06 0.04
CA PHE A 80 4.95 11.39 1.27
C PHE A 80 4.56 12.87 1.33
N THR A 81 5.40 13.80 0.83
CA THR A 81 5.03 15.21 0.73
C THR A 81 3.89 15.45 -0.25
N VAL A 82 3.89 14.78 -1.42
CA VAL A 82 2.80 14.91 -2.39
C VAL A 82 1.49 14.35 -1.81
N LEU A 83 1.55 13.17 -1.19
CA LEU A 83 0.38 12.57 -0.54
C LEU A 83 -0.14 13.44 0.61
N GLY A 84 0.75 14.01 1.42
CA GLY A 84 0.40 14.93 2.50
C GLY A 84 -0.26 16.21 1.98
N ALA A 85 0.26 16.80 0.90
CA ALA A 85 -0.32 17.98 0.28
C ALA A 85 -1.71 17.69 -0.31
N VAL A 86 -1.88 16.57 -1.00
CA VAL A 86 -3.18 16.14 -1.55
C VAL A 86 -4.18 15.88 -0.42
N PHE A 87 -3.77 15.19 0.64
CA PHE A 87 -4.62 14.93 1.80
C PHE A 87 -5.05 16.23 2.49
N CYS A 88 -4.11 17.14 2.73
CA CYS A 88 -4.38 18.44 3.34
C CYS A 88 -5.39 19.25 2.49
N TRP A 89 -5.20 19.30 1.17
CA TRP A 89 -6.12 19.97 0.26
C TRP A 89 -7.52 19.35 0.26
N ASN A 90 -7.61 18.02 0.33
CA ASN A 90 -8.90 17.36 0.46
C ASN A 90 -9.57 17.70 1.79
N CYS A 91 -8.83 17.68 2.90
CA CYS A 91 -9.37 18.05 4.22
C CYS A 91 -9.89 19.49 4.25
N THR A 92 -9.18 20.44 3.66
CA THR A 92 -9.61 21.85 3.62
C THR A 92 -10.87 22.04 2.78
N ILE A 93 -10.98 21.37 1.62
CA ILE A 93 -12.21 21.39 0.81
C ILE A 93 -13.39 20.83 1.60
N HIS A 94 -13.23 19.67 2.23
CA HIS A 94 -14.31 19.04 2.98
C HIS A 94 -14.72 19.91 4.17
N ALA A 95 -13.77 20.41 4.96
CA ALA A 95 -14.04 21.29 6.08
C ALA A 95 -14.78 22.57 5.64
N PHE A 96 -14.37 23.18 4.52
CA PHE A 96 -15.04 24.35 3.96
C PHE A 96 -16.47 24.02 3.51
N ALA A 97 -16.68 22.91 2.81
CA ALA A 97 -18.00 22.47 2.37
C ALA A 97 -18.93 22.22 3.56
N PHE A 98 -18.46 21.51 4.60
CA PHE A 98 -19.20 21.29 5.83
C PHE A 98 -19.54 22.59 6.55
N ALA A 99 -18.58 23.52 6.68
CA ALA A 99 -18.82 24.82 7.29
C ALA A 99 -19.89 25.61 6.52
N ARG A 100 -19.88 25.58 5.18
CA ARG A 100 -20.89 26.25 4.35
C ARG A 100 -22.28 25.64 4.53
N ILE A 101 -22.40 24.31 4.54
CA ILE A 101 -23.67 23.61 4.76
C ILE A 101 -24.21 23.93 6.16
N LEU A 102 -23.37 23.82 7.20
CA LEU A 102 -23.75 24.14 8.57
C LEU A 102 -24.18 25.60 8.72
N THR A 103 -23.47 26.54 8.09
CA THR A 103 -23.82 27.97 8.13
C THR A 103 -25.14 28.24 7.41
N SER A 104 -25.38 27.56 6.28
CA SER A 104 -26.65 27.67 5.55
C SER A 104 -27.81 27.12 6.37
N ALA A 105 -27.68 25.92 6.94
CA ALA A 105 -28.69 25.31 7.78
C ALA A 105 -28.94 26.10 9.07
N TYR A 106 -27.88 26.66 9.66
CA TYR A 106 -27.99 27.53 10.82
C TYR A 106 -28.70 28.85 10.49
N SER A 107 -28.45 29.44 9.31
CA SER A 107 -29.10 30.69 8.91
C SER A 107 -30.56 30.46 8.52
N ASP A 108 -30.86 29.39 7.78
CA ASP A 108 -32.22 28.95 7.43
C ASP A 108 -33.06 28.64 8.67
N GLY A 109 -32.49 27.94 9.66
CA GLY A 109 -33.14 27.71 10.95
C GLY A 109 -33.21 28.94 11.87
N ARG A 110 -32.48 30.02 11.54
CA ARG A 110 -32.44 31.27 12.30
C ARG A 110 -33.15 32.42 11.57
N ASP A 111 -33.75 32.20 10.39
CA ASP A 111 -34.83 33.03 9.89
C ASP A 111 -35.98 32.91 10.90
N PRO A 112 -36.09 33.83 11.88
CA PRO A 112 -36.92 33.62 13.04
C PRO A 112 -38.33 34.11 12.71
N ILE A 113 -39.36 33.34 13.08
CA ILE A 113 -40.44 33.87 13.92
C ILE A 113 -40.95 35.25 13.46
N THR A 114 -41.28 35.38 12.17
CA THR A 114 -41.88 36.60 11.62
C THR A 114 -43.18 36.24 10.94
N MET A 115 -44.28 36.59 11.62
CA MET A 115 -45.66 36.63 11.14
C MET A 115 -46.40 35.31 10.93
N GLU A 116 -46.82 34.67 12.02
CA GLU A 116 -48.23 34.24 12.14
C GLU A 116 -48.70 34.55 13.57
N GLY A 117 -48.91 35.84 13.82
CA GLY A 117 -49.48 36.36 15.06
C GLY A 117 -50.27 37.61 14.71
N GLY A 118 -51.50 37.42 14.25
CA GLY A 118 -52.42 38.47 13.86
C GLY A 118 -53.85 37.97 14.03
N ASP A 119 -54.30 37.88 15.27
CA ASP A 119 -55.73 37.87 15.61
C ASP A 119 -56.34 39.21 15.20
N THR A 120 -57.20 39.19 14.18
CA THR A 120 -58.49 39.93 14.09
C THR A 120 -59.35 39.31 13.02
#